data_AF-A0A836RFD0-F1
#
_entry.id   AF-A0A836RFD0-F1
#
_cell.length_a   1.000
_cell.length_b   1.000
_cell.length_c   1.000
_cell.angle_alpha   90.00
_cell.angle_beta   90.00
_cell.angle_gamma   90.00
#
_symmetry.space_group_name_H-M   'P 1'
#
loop_
_entity.id
_entity.type
_entity.pdbx_description
1 polymer ?
#
loop_
_entity_poly.entity_id
_entity_poly.type
_entity_poly.pdbx_seq_one_letter_code
_entity_poly.pdbx_strand_id
1 'polypeptide(L)'
;MRRRRGQHERRLVRRGSVLLVVLVIVALLSLGAYTFSEIMVTEAEGTAMFGRAVQARLFADSAVDLVLAVLAAGATDVDLFHDPELFQHSLVRDSDRARGRGYFSVEAPVENDSSAQSIRFGLIDESAKLNLNALLAEGDGDPDELRQRLMSLPNMTEDIADAILDWLD
;
A
#
# COMPACT_ATOMS: atom_id res chain seq x y z
N MET A 1 -59.40 -34.84 -75.38
CA MET A 1 -58.17 -34.07 -75.10
C MET A 1 -58.24 -33.45 -73.70
N ARG A 2 -57.11 -33.42 -73.00
CA ARG A 2 -56.92 -33.37 -71.53
C ARG A 2 -57.38 -32.08 -70.83
N ARG A 3 -58.18 -32.19 -69.75
CA ARG A 3 -58.35 -31.14 -68.72
C ARG A 3 -57.24 -31.29 -67.66
N ARG A 4 -56.39 -30.26 -67.54
CA ARG A 4 -55.32 -30.17 -66.53
C ARG A 4 -55.91 -29.92 -65.13
N ARG A 5 -55.55 -30.79 -64.17
CA ARG A 5 -55.79 -30.60 -62.73
C ARG A 5 -54.98 -29.38 -62.25
N GLY A 6 -55.66 -28.41 -61.65
CA GLY A 6 -55.00 -27.33 -60.89
C GLY A 6 -54.45 -27.90 -59.58
N GLN A 7 -53.14 -28.03 -59.48
CA GLN A 7 -52.45 -28.22 -58.21
C GLN A 7 -52.47 -26.88 -57.47
N HIS A 8 -53.23 -26.79 -56.38
CA HIS A 8 -53.08 -25.72 -55.42
C HIS A 8 -51.73 -25.92 -54.71
N GLU A 9 -50.69 -25.23 -55.16
CA GLU A 9 -49.48 -25.07 -54.37
C GLU A 9 -49.84 -24.33 -53.09
N ARG A 10 -49.85 -25.07 -51.97
CA ARG A 10 -49.89 -24.47 -50.64
C ARG A 10 -48.61 -23.64 -50.47
N ARG A 11 -48.71 -22.33 -50.70
CA ARG A 11 -47.71 -21.35 -50.29
C ARG A 11 -47.53 -21.48 -48.78
N LEU A 12 -46.48 -22.18 -48.36
CA LEU A 12 -46.03 -22.18 -46.98
C LEU A 12 -45.71 -20.73 -46.63
N VAL A 13 -46.53 -20.12 -45.79
CA VAL A 13 -46.32 -18.78 -45.25
C VAL A 13 -45.00 -18.82 -44.47
N ARG A 14 -43.91 -18.35 -45.09
CA ARG A 14 -42.64 -18.14 -44.39
C ARG A 14 -42.87 -17.04 -43.35
N ARG A 15 -42.99 -17.46 -42.09
CA ARG A 15 -43.13 -16.56 -40.95
C ARG A 15 -41.83 -15.76 -40.79
N GLY A 16 -41.94 -14.43 -40.71
CA GLY A 16 -40.80 -13.50 -40.54
C GLY A 16 -40.12 -13.56 -39.16
N SER A 17 -40.05 -14.73 -38.52
CA SER A 17 -39.53 -14.92 -37.17
C SER A 17 -38.01 -14.93 -37.08
N VAL A 18 -37.31 -15.18 -38.19
CA VAL A 18 -35.83 -15.28 -38.23
C VAL A 18 -35.18 -13.97 -37.80
N LEU A 19 -35.69 -12.82 -38.26
CA LEU A 19 -35.17 -11.50 -37.88
C LEU A 19 -35.33 -11.23 -36.38
N LEU A 20 -36.44 -11.66 -35.77
CA LEU A 20 -36.64 -11.53 -34.33
C LEU A 20 -35.66 -12.42 -33.54
N VAL A 21 -35.44 -13.65 -33.97
CA VAL A 21 -34.48 -14.56 -33.32
C VAL A 21 -33.06 -13.99 -33.42
N VAL A 22 -32.67 -13.51 -34.61
CA VAL A 22 -31.35 -12.88 -34.81
C VAL A 22 -31.20 -11.63 -33.95
N LEU A 23 -32.24 -10.78 -33.88
CA LEU A 23 -32.22 -9.58 -33.04
C LEU A 23 -31.99 -9.94 -31.56
N VAL A 24 -32.69 -10.95 -31.05
CA VAL A 24 -32.52 -11.42 -29.65
C VAL A 24 -31.11 -11.98 -29.45
N ILE A 25 -30.61 -12.80 -30.36
CA ILE A 25 -29.25 -13.35 -30.26
C ILE A 25 -28.21 -12.24 -30.28
N VAL A 26 -28.33 -11.27 -31.19
CA VAL A 26 -27.41 -10.13 -31.28
C VAL A 26 -27.50 -9.26 -30.01
N ALA A 27 -28.70 -9.03 -29.48
CA ALA A 27 -28.86 -8.29 -28.23
C ALA A 27 -28.20 -9.00 -27.04
N LEU A 28 -28.37 -10.32 -26.91
CA LEU A 28 -27.74 -11.12 -25.86
C LEU A 28 -26.21 -11.16 -26.00
N LEU A 29 -25.70 -11.34 -27.23
CA LEU A 29 -24.27 -11.31 -27.50
C LEU A 29 -23.67 -9.92 -27.22
N SER A 30 -24.39 -8.85 -27.56
CA SER A 30 -23.95 -7.48 -27.30
C SER A 30 -23.89 -7.19 -25.81
N LEU A 31 -24.88 -7.65 -25.03
CA LEU A 31 -24.86 -7.51 -23.58
C LEU A 31 -23.69 -8.30 -22.95
N GLY A 32 -23.44 -9.53 -23.42
CA GLY A 32 -22.29 -10.32 -22.95
C GLY A 32 -20.94 -9.70 -23.31
N ALA A 33 -20.81 -9.12 -24.51
CA ALA A 33 -19.60 -8.40 -24.91
C ALA A 33 -19.39 -7.12 -24.08
N TYR A 34 -20.48 -6.40 -23.77
CA TYR A 34 -20.46 -5.21 -22.93
C TYR A 34 -19.97 -5.53 -21.51
N THR A 35 -20.56 -6.53 -20.86
CA THR A 35 -20.16 -6.91 -19.48
C THR A 35 -18.72 -7.41 -19.42
N PHE A 36 -18.29 -8.21 -20.40
CA PHE A 36 -16.89 -8.64 -20.49
C PHE A 36 -15.95 -7.44 -20.64
N SER A 37 -16.28 -6.48 -21.53
CA SER A 37 -15.46 -5.29 -21.72
C SER A 37 -15.34 -4.46 -20.45
N GLU A 38 -16.42 -4.33 -19.68
CA GLU A 38 -16.43 -3.58 -18.41
C GLU A 38 -15.46 -4.21 -17.40
N ILE A 39 -15.56 -5.54 -17.20
CA ILE A 39 -14.68 -6.29 -16.28
C ILE A 39 -13.21 -6.17 -16.72
N MET A 40 -12.93 -6.24 -18.03
CA MET A 40 -11.56 -6.13 -18.53
C MET A 40 -10.95 -4.74 -18.31
N VAL A 41 -11.74 -3.67 -18.41
CA VAL A 41 -11.25 -2.31 -18.11
C VAL A 41 -10.89 -2.19 -16.63
N THR A 42 -11.76 -2.67 -15.74
CA THR A 42 -11.48 -2.62 -14.29
C THR A 42 -10.27 -3.45 -13.91
N GLU A 43 -10.09 -4.63 -14.54
CA GLU A 43 -8.95 -5.51 -14.27
C GLU A 43 -7.64 -4.90 -14.78
N ALA A 44 -7.66 -4.26 -15.95
CA ALA A 44 -6.51 -3.55 -16.49
C ALA A 44 -6.09 -2.37 -15.60
N GLU A 45 -7.07 -1.58 -15.11
CA GLU A 45 -6.81 -0.51 -14.16
C GLU A 45 -6.27 -1.05 -12.83
N GLY A 46 -6.85 -2.13 -12.30
CA GLY A 46 -6.41 -2.81 -11.09
C GLY A 46 -4.96 -3.30 -11.19
N THR A 47 -4.61 -3.98 -12.28
CA THR A 47 -3.24 -4.44 -12.56
C THR A 47 -2.27 -3.26 -12.63
N ALA A 48 -2.66 -2.17 -13.29
CA ALA A 48 -1.84 -0.97 -13.38
C ALA A 48 -1.66 -0.28 -12.02
N MET A 49 -2.68 -0.24 -11.16
CA MET A 49 -2.53 0.28 -9.80
C MET A 49 -1.64 -0.62 -8.94
N PHE A 50 -1.80 -1.93 -9.03
CA PHE A 50 -0.98 -2.89 -8.30
C PHE A 50 0.50 -2.75 -8.65
N GLY A 51 0.83 -2.66 -9.95
CA GLY A 51 2.21 -2.41 -10.39
C GLY A 51 2.78 -1.10 -9.84
N ARG A 52 1.96 -0.04 -9.78
CA ARG A 52 2.37 1.24 -9.15
C ARG A 52 2.58 1.13 -7.65
N ALA A 53 1.75 0.38 -6.93
CA ALA A 53 1.91 0.17 -5.49
C ALA A 53 3.20 -0.57 -5.17
N VAL A 54 3.51 -1.63 -5.92
CA VAL A 54 4.79 -2.34 -5.81
C VAL A 54 5.96 -1.40 -6.10
N GLN A 55 5.88 -0.61 -7.17
CA GLN A 55 6.92 0.34 -7.53
C GLN A 55 7.14 1.42 -6.44
N ALA A 56 6.07 1.95 -5.86
CA ALA A 56 6.15 2.91 -4.76
C ALA A 56 6.81 2.28 -3.51
N ARG A 57 6.50 1.02 -3.22
CA ARG A 57 7.16 0.28 -2.14
C ARG A 57 8.66 0.12 -2.40
N LEU A 58 9.05 -0.25 -3.62
CA LEU A 58 10.46 -0.38 -4.00
C LEU A 58 11.22 0.95 -3.93
N PHE A 59 10.55 2.08 -4.22
CA PHE A 59 11.15 3.40 -4.00
C PHE A 59 11.41 3.68 -2.53
N ALA A 60 10.46 3.32 -1.64
CA ALA A 60 10.68 3.42 -0.20
C ALA A 60 11.80 2.48 0.29
N ASP A 61 11.85 1.25 -0.23
CA ASP A 61 12.91 0.30 0.13
C ASP A 61 14.30 0.79 -0.33
N SER A 62 14.37 1.54 -1.44
CA SER A 62 15.62 2.18 -1.89
C SER A 62 16.17 3.20 -0.89
N ALA A 63 15.31 3.79 -0.05
CA ALA A 63 15.74 4.67 1.03
C ALA A 63 16.52 3.90 2.10
N VAL A 64 16.13 2.64 2.38
CA VAL A 64 16.84 1.78 3.33
C VAL A 64 18.26 1.50 2.82
N ASP A 65 18.41 1.20 1.54
CA ASP A 65 19.73 0.96 0.93
C ASP A 65 20.62 2.21 1.00
N LEU A 66 20.07 3.41 0.75
CA LEU A 66 20.79 4.66 0.93
C LEU A 66 21.24 4.85 2.38
N VAL A 67 20.32 4.69 3.33
CA VAL A 67 20.60 4.86 4.76
C VAL A 67 21.67 3.88 5.22
N LEU A 68 21.61 2.62 4.79
CA LEU A 68 22.65 1.62 5.07
C LEU A 68 24.00 2.03 4.50
N ALA A 69 24.04 2.55 3.27
CA ALA A 69 25.29 3.03 2.66
C ALA A 69 25.89 4.22 3.42
N VAL A 70 25.05 5.18 3.83
CA VAL A 70 25.47 6.35 4.62
C VAL A 70 26.03 5.93 5.97
N LEU A 71 25.33 5.04 6.69
CA LEU A 71 25.78 4.52 7.98
C LEU A 71 27.06 3.69 7.86
N ALA A 72 27.17 2.84 6.85
CA ALA A 72 28.36 2.01 6.61
C ALA A 72 29.60 2.84 6.23
N ALA A 73 29.40 3.96 5.53
CA ALA A 73 30.49 4.87 5.17
C ALA A 73 31.06 5.62 6.38
N GLY A 74 30.34 5.69 7.52
CA GLY A 74 30.77 6.41 8.71
C GLY A 74 31.01 7.90 8.43
N ALA A 75 30.26 8.47 7.49
CA ALA A 75 30.46 9.84 7.05
C ALA A 75 30.20 10.81 8.21
N THR A 76 31.25 11.50 8.66
CA THR A 76 31.20 12.48 9.75
C THR A 76 30.66 13.83 9.30
N ASP A 77 30.54 14.04 7.99
CA ASP A 77 30.09 15.29 7.35
C ASP A 77 28.59 15.30 7.03
N VAL A 78 27.89 14.19 7.28
CA VAL A 78 26.45 14.06 7.04
C VAL A 78 25.70 14.27 8.35
N ASP A 79 24.75 15.21 8.36
CA ASP A 79 23.84 15.37 9.48
C ASP A 79 22.76 14.26 9.43
N LEU A 80 22.94 13.23 10.27
CA LEU A 80 21.98 12.14 10.37
C LEU A 80 20.67 12.55 11.06
N PHE A 81 20.66 13.65 11.82
CA PHE A 81 19.47 14.10 12.54
C PHE A 81 18.54 14.91 11.62
N HIS A 82 19.06 15.87 10.86
CA HIS A 82 18.23 16.63 9.94
C HIS A 82 18.97 17.09 8.68
N ASP A 83 18.83 16.32 7.61
CA ASP A 83 19.38 16.67 6.30
C ASP A 83 18.31 16.52 5.20
N PRO A 84 17.56 17.59 4.91
CA PRO A 84 16.59 17.60 3.81
C PRO A 84 17.23 17.37 2.43
N GLU A 85 18.48 17.76 2.20
CA GLU A 85 19.10 17.60 0.89
C GLU A 85 19.34 16.12 0.56
N LEU A 86 19.72 15.33 1.57
CA LEU A 86 19.94 13.90 1.44
C LEU A 86 18.64 13.08 1.59
N PHE A 87 17.76 13.48 2.52
CA PHE A 87 16.63 12.66 2.97
C PHE A 87 15.26 13.13 2.47
N GLN A 88 15.11 14.29 1.83
CA GLN A 88 13.82 14.77 1.32
C GLN A 88 13.76 14.69 -0.20
N HIS A 89 12.70 14.10 -0.74
CA HIS A 89 12.40 14.10 -2.18
C HIS A 89 13.60 13.64 -3.04
N SER A 90 14.27 12.58 -2.57
CA SER A 90 15.40 12.00 -3.27
C SER A 90 14.91 11.21 -4.49
N LEU A 91 15.44 11.55 -5.66
CA LEU A 91 15.01 10.98 -6.93
C LEU A 91 15.58 9.56 -7.12
N VAL A 92 14.70 8.55 -7.18
CA VAL A 92 15.08 7.15 -7.45
C VAL A 92 14.99 6.85 -8.94
N ARG A 93 13.90 7.31 -9.56
CA ARG A 93 13.60 7.03 -10.96
C ARG A 93 13.20 8.31 -11.65
N ASP A 94 13.97 8.69 -12.64
CA ASP A 94 13.59 9.76 -13.55
C ASP A 94 12.70 9.25 -14.69
N SER A 95 11.86 10.13 -15.22
CA SER A 95 10.96 9.86 -16.34
C SER A 95 10.45 11.15 -16.93
N ASP A 96 10.30 11.18 -18.26
CA ASP A 96 9.71 12.31 -19.00
C ASP A 96 8.29 12.67 -18.53
N ARG A 97 7.55 11.70 -17.99
CA ARG A 97 6.19 11.92 -17.47
C ARG A 97 6.23 11.97 -15.96
N ALA A 98 5.53 12.95 -15.38
CA ALA A 98 5.41 13.10 -13.93
C ALA A 98 4.94 11.81 -13.22
N ARG A 99 4.03 11.04 -13.83
CA ARG A 99 3.53 9.76 -13.27
C ARG A 99 4.57 8.63 -13.26
N GLY A 100 5.67 8.77 -14.00
CA GLY A 100 6.75 7.79 -14.05
C GLY A 100 7.91 8.11 -13.11
N ARG A 101 7.95 9.34 -12.55
CA ARG A 101 8.98 9.75 -11.61
C ARG A 101 8.70 9.18 -10.23
N GLY A 102 9.78 8.79 -9.55
CA GLY A 102 9.74 8.19 -8.22
C GLY A 102 10.71 8.86 -7.29
N TYR A 103 10.22 9.21 -6.11
CA TYR A 103 11.03 9.78 -5.04
C TYR A 103 10.80 9.00 -3.76
N PHE A 104 11.76 9.06 -2.84
CA PHE A 104 11.54 8.73 -1.44
C PHE A 104 11.89 9.91 -0.55
N SER A 105 11.39 9.85 0.68
CA SER A 105 11.84 10.69 1.78
C SER A 105 12.04 9.80 3.01
N VAL A 106 13.04 10.11 3.84
CA VAL A 106 13.24 9.48 5.14
C VAL A 106 12.72 10.44 6.19
N GLU A 107 11.60 10.08 6.82
CA GLU A 107 10.89 10.94 7.77
C GLU A 107 11.08 10.43 9.20
N ALA A 108 11.25 11.38 10.11
CA ALA A 108 11.35 11.14 11.54
C ALA A 108 10.47 12.15 12.30
N PRO A 109 9.77 11.74 13.37
CA PRO A 109 9.04 12.66 14.23
C PRO A 109 9.99 13.61 14.98
N VAL A 110 9.44 14.77 15.34
CA VAL A 110 10.12 15.72 16.23
C VAL A 110 9.72 15.41 17.67
N GLU A 111 10.67 14.92 18.47
CA GLU A 111 10.40 14.34 19.81
C GLU A 111 9.87 15.35 20.84
N ASN A 112 10.14 16.65 20.65
CA ASN A 112 9.69 17.72 21.56
C ASN A 112 8.37 18.37 21.14
N ASP A 113 7.78 17.92 20.03
CA ASP A 113 6.50 18.43 19.54
C ASP A 113 5.34 17.63 20.16
N SER A 114 4.75 18.21 21.21
CA SER A 114 3.58 17.64 21.90
C SER A 114 2.33 17.56 21.02
N SER A 115 2.31 18.24 19.87
CA SER A 115 1.20 18.19 18.91
C SER A 115 1.37 17.09 17.85
N ALA A 116 2.56 16.47 17.77
CA ALA A 116 2.92 15.45 16.77
C ALA A 116 2.61 15.87 15.33
N GLN A 117 2.70 17.17 15.01
CA GLN A 117 2.36 17.71 13.69
C GLN A 117 3.58 18.04 12.84
N SER A 118 4.75 18.16 13.47
CA SER A 118 6.00 18.41 12.78
C SER A 118 6.74 17.11 12.47
N ILE A 119 7.24 17.05 11.24
CA ILE A 119 8.13 15.99 10.76
C ILE A 119 9.48 16.62 10.39
N ARG A 120 10.55 15.86 10.57
CA ARG A 120 11.89 16.19 10.08
C ARG A 120 12.38 15.09 9.15
N PHE A 121 13.36 15.42 8.31
CA PHE A 121 13.97 14.46 7.39
C PHE A 121 15.32 14.00 7.92
N GLY A 122 15.43 12.73 8.30
CA GLY A 122 16.61 12.18 8.97
C GLY A 122 16.32 10.90 9.75
N LEU A 123 17.28 10.49 10.58
CA LEU A 123 17.27 9.24 11.34
C LEU A 123 16.95 9.48 12.82
N ILE A 124 16.52 8.42 13.50
CA ILE A 124 16.37 8.34 14.96
C ILE A 124 17.16 7.12 15.43
N ASP A 125 17.89 7.28 16.52
CA ASP A 125 18.47 6.14 17.23
C ASP A 125 17.45 5.58 18.23
N GLU A 126 16.89 4.42 17.91
CA GLU A 126 15.97 3.71 18.81
C GLU A 126 16.69 3.16 20.05
N SER A 127 18.00 2.92 19.97
CA SER A 127 18.80 2.39 21.09
C SER A 127 19.05 3.43 22.18
N ALA A 128 18.88 4.72 21.86
CA ALA A 128 18.94 5.80 22.84
C ALA A 128 17.71 5.85 23.76
N LYS A 129 16.63 5.12 23.41
CA LYS A 129 15.42 5.01 24.21
C LYS A 129 15.51 3.85 25.21
N LEU A 130 14.67 3.89 26.24
CA LEU A 130 14.56 2.81 27.21
C LEU A 130 14.04 1.54 26.54
N ASN A 131 14.86 0.48 26.50
CA ASN A 131 14.46 -0.82 25.97
C ASN A 131 13.68 -1.61 27.02
N LEU A 132 12.36 -1.67 26.86
CA LEU A 132 11.47 -2.40 27.78
C LEU A 132 11.77 -3.91 27.83
N ASN A 133 12.19 -4.51 26.72
CA ASN A 133 12.49 -5.94 26.67
C ASN A 133 13.79 -6.29 27.42
N ALA A 134 14.74 -5.35 27.49
CA ALA A 134 15.97 -5.55 28.25
C ALA A 134 15.72 -5.51 29.77
N LEU A 135 14.69 -4.79 30.22
CA LEU A 135 14.35 -4.68 31.64
C LEU A 135 14.05 -6.04 32.29
N LEU A 136 13.32 -6.94 31.61
CA LEU A 136 13.09 -8.31 32.09
C LEU A 136 14.38 -9.14 32.21
N ALA A 137 15.29 -8.96 31.26
CA ALA A 137 16.49 -9.80 31.15
C ALA A 137 17.59 -9.37 32.14
N GLU A 138 17.60 -8.09 32.52
CA GLU A 138 18.57 -7.51 33.46
C GLU A 138 18.05 -7.44 34.91
N GLY A 139 16.73 -7.42 35.12
CA GLY A 139 16.15 -7.55 36.44
C GLY A 139 16.37 -8.97 36.95
N ASP A 140 16.93 -9.12 38.15
CA ASP A 140 17.13 -10.42 38.83
C ASP A 140 15.79 -11.10 39.24
N GLY A 141 14.70 -10.79 38.53
CA GLY A 141 13.34 -11.26 38.80
C GLY A 141 12.60 -10.47 39.88
N ASP A 142 13.14 -9.36 40.40
CA ASP A 142 12.47 -8.52 41.39
C ASP A 142 11.57 -7.47 40.72
N PRO A 143 10.22 -7.60 40.80
CA PRO A 143 9.28 -6.69 40.16
C PRO A 143 9.32 -5.28 40.76
N ASP A 144 9.70 -5.15 42.04
CA ASP A 144 9.70 -3.87 42.75
C ASP A 144 10.85 -2.97 42.26
N GLU A 145 12.00 -3.54 41.92
CA GLU A 145 13.13 -2.81 41.34
C GLU A 145 12.81 -2.32 39.92
N LEU A 146 12.16 -3.17 39.11
CA LEU A 146 11.74 -2.83 37.75
C LEU A 146 10.69 -1.71 37.74
N ARG A 147 9.72 -1.79 38.66
CA ARG A 147 8.73 -0.73 38.90
C ARG A 147 9.43 0.59 39.24
N GLN A 148 10.39 0.56 40.16
CA GLN A 148 11.11 1.78 40.56
C GLN A 148 11.91 2.41 39.42
N ARG A 149 12.47 1.62 38.49
CA ARG A 149 13.13 2.12 37.28
C ARG A 149 12.15 2.78 36.32
N LEU A 150 10.97 2.19 36.09
CA LEU A 150 9.93 2.80 35.26
C LEU A 150 9.40 4.11 35.87
N MET A 151 9.30 4.18 37.19
CA MET A 151 8.88 5.38 37.93
C MET A 151 9.84 6.57 37.79
N SER A 152 11.05 6.38 37.23
CA SER A 152 11.96 7.47 36.89
C SER A 152 11.55 8.24 35.61
N LEU A 153 10.63 7.69 34.82
CA LEU A 153 10.12 8.33 33.61
C LEU A 153 9.13 9.45 33.94
N PRO A 154 9.15 10.56 33.17
CA PRO A 154 8.21 11.65 33.37
C PRO A 154 6.76 11.19 33.17
N ASN A 155 5.86 11.67 34.02
CA ASN A 155 4.43 11.33 34.03
C ASN A 155 4.12 9.83 34.26
N MET A 156 5.05 9.04 34.81
CA MET A 156 4.78 7.65 35.20
C MET A 156 3.97 7.57 36.49
N THR A 157 3.01 6.65 36.54
CA THR A 157 2.26 6.29 37.75
C THR A 157 2.47 4.82 38.09
N GLU A 158 2.23 4.46 39.34
CA GLU A 158 2.35 3.08 39.80
C GLU A 158 1.42 2.14 39.02
N ASP A 159 0.17 2.55 38.81
CA ASP A 159 -0.80 1.79 38.01
C ASP A 159 -0.33 1.53 36.56
N ILE A 160 0.36 2.50 35.93
CA ILE A 160 0.87 2.37 34.57
C ILE A 160 2.11 1.47 34.54
N ALA A 161 3.02 1.65 35.49
CA ALA A 161 4.21 0.80 35.61
C ALA A 161 3.82 -0.67 35.80
N ASP A 162 2.82 -0.94 36.65
CA ASP A 162 2.31 -2.29 36.90
C ASP A 162 1.65 -2.90 35.67
N ALA A 163 0.84 -2.12 34.95
CA ALA A 163 0.23 -2.59 33.70
C ALA A 163 1.27 -2.91 32.61
N ILE A 164 2.38 -2.17 32.56
CA ILE A 164 3.49 -2.44 31.62
C ILE A 164 4.21 -3.73 32.02
N LEU A 165 4.48 -3.94 33.31
CA LEU A 165 5.13 -5.16 33.81
C LEU A 165 4.24 -6.40 33.63
N ASP A 166 2.93 -6.29 33.87
CA ASP A 166 1.95 -7.36 33.66
C ASP A 166 1.79 -7.74 32.17
N TRP A 167 1.96 -6.79 31.24
CA TRP A 167 1.98 -7.12 29.80
C TRP A 167 3.25 -7.89 29.38
N LEU A 168 4.32 -7.72 30.14
CA LEU A 168 5.67 -8.14 29.79
C LEU A 168 6.00 -9.55 30.32
N ASP A 169 5.39 -9.99 31.43
CA ASP A 169 5.38 -11.38 31.96
C ASP A 169 4.46 -12.32 31.14
#